data_AF-A0A7S3TBY7-F1
#
_entry.id   AF-A0A7S3TBY7-F1
#
_cell.length_a   1.000
_cell.length_b   1.000
_cell.length_c   1.000
_cell.angle_alpha   90.00
_cell.angle_beta   90.00
_cell.angle_gamma   90.00
#
_symmetry.space_group_name_H-M   'P 1'
#
loop_
_entity.id
_entity.type
_entity.pdbx_description
1 polymer ?
#
loop_
_entity_poly.entity_id
_entity_poly.type
_entity_poly.pdbx_seq_one_letter_code
_entity_poly.pdbx_strand_id
1 'polypeptide(L)'
;GVHAAALRGYLAELRDALALARALRRTLVLPRWTCWCDRMWSGSDDIFHFGCMYPGSQDGKFVPFACPMDHVLSPAAWAKAEVDYRDAAILDQPQLRASGAVVDVGLEPRPGWTRKAGSLPLGTSAAEARELLKPLAATPVLRLPHARGLLCSIDDDAAFNSLADRLLRIPTWCAKCFQPCSKELAGWLPAEEIRRGGGWDKMSYCMKVDVPPKFDAGGACSLNVQP
;
A
#
# COMPACT_ATOMS: atom_id res chain seq x y z
N GLY A 1 -2.45 -2.93 -15.47
CA GLY A 1 -2.08 -1.56 -15.91
C GLY A 1 -1.23 -0.88 -14.85
N VAL A 2 -0.60 0.26 -15.18
CA VAL A 2 0.33 0.97 -14.24
C VAL A 2 -0.34 1.23 -12.89
N HIS A 3 -1.60 1.65 -12.88
CA HIS A 3 -2.33 1.92 -11.65
C HIS A 3 -2.48 0.68 -10.75
N ALA A 4 -2.99 -0.42 -11.30
CA ALA A 4 -3.16 -1.67 -10.55
C ALA A 4 -1.81 -2.23 -10.06
N ALA A 5 -0.75 -2.14 -10.88
CA ALA A 5 0.59 -2.56 -10.50
C ALA A 5 1.15 -1.72 -9.33
N ALA A 6 1.00 -0.40 -9.39
CA ALA A 6 1.40 0.50 -8.31
C ALA A 6 0.66 0.16 -7.01
N LEU A 7 -0.67 0.00 -7.05
CA LEU A 7 -1.48 -0.35 -5.89
C LEU A 7 -1.07 -1.70 -5.27
N ARG A 8 -0.74 -2.72 -6.09
CA ARG A 8 -0.22 -4.01 -5.58
C ARG A 8 1.07 -3.82 -4.79
N GLY A 9 2.02 -3.07 -5.33
CA GLY A 9 3.29 -2.77 -4.65
C GLY A 9 3.09 -1.98 -3.36
N TYR A 10 2.20 -0.99 -3.39
CA TYR A 10 1.82 -0.19 -2.24
C TYR A 10 1.18 -0.98 -1.10
N LEU A 11 0.28 -1.90 -1.42
CA LEU A 11 -0.32 -2.78 -0.43
C LEU A 11 0.71 -3.74 0.18
N ALA A 12 1.65 -4.24 -0.61
CA ALA A 12 2.76 -5.07 -0.10
C ALA A 12 3.63 -4.31 0.91
N GLU A 13 3.96 -3.05 0.61
CA GLU A 13 4.69 -2.17 1.54
C GLU A 13 3.88 -1.88 2.80
N LEU A 14 2.60 -1.57 2.66
CA LEU A 14 1.73 -1.28 3.80
C LEU A 14 1.54 -2.49 4.71
N ARG A 15 1.46 -3.70 4.17
CA ARG A 15 1.40 -4.94 4.95
C ARG A 15 2.59 -5.03 5.92
N ASP A 16 3.80 -4.86 5.39
CA ASP A 16 5.02 -5.01 6.18
C ASP A 16 5.22 -3.85 7.15
N ALA A 17 4.92 -2.61 6.73
CA ALA A 17 4.96 -1.44 7.60
C ALA A 17 3.96 -1.55 8.77
N LEU A 18 2.74 -2.01 8.50
CA LEU A 18 1.69 -2.24 9.51
C LEU A 18 2.10 -3.35 10.50
N ALA A 19 2.64 -4.45 9.99
CA ALA A 19 3.15 -5.54 10.81
C ALA A 19 4.28 -5.07 11.73
N LEU A 20 5.23 -4.28 11.20
CA LEU A 20 6.32 -3.74 11.98
C LEU A 20 5.82 -2.75 13.04
N ALA A 21 4.93 -1.83 12.67
CA ALA A 21 4.35 -0.85 13.59
C ALA A 21 3.65 -1.55 14.77
N ARG A 22 2.86 -2.59 14.49
CA ARG A 22 2.23 -3.42 15.52
C ARG A 22 3.26 -4.15 16.38
N ALA A 23 4.27 -4.77 15.77
CA ALA A 23 5.30 -5.51 16.48
C ALA A 23 6.13 -4.62 17.43
N LEU A 24 6.37 -3.37 17.04
CA LEU A 24 7.10 -2.38 17.83
C LEU A 24 6.19 -1.53 18.73
N ARG A 25 4.86 -1.69 18.66
CA ARG A 25 3.85 -0.85 19.31
C ARG A 25 4.06 0.65 19.02
N ARG A 26 4.16 0.99 17.74
CA ARG A 26 4.35 2.35 17.24
C ARG A 26 3.18 2.80 16.39
N THR A 27 2.92 4.11 16.38
CA THR A 27 1.99 4.73 15.43
C THR A 27 2.52 4.60 14.00
N LEU A 28 1.72 4.04 13.11
CA LEU A 28 2.01 3.97 11.68
C LEU A 28 1.68 5.31 11.00
N VAL A 29 2.64 5.95 10.35
CA VAL A 29 2.32 7.00 9.38
C VAL A 29 1.99 6.32 8.06
N LEU A 30 0.78 6.51 7.55
CA LEU A 30 0.36 5.95 6.28
C LEU A 30 1.24 6.50 5.14
N PRO A 31 1.67 5.67 4.18
CA PRO A 31 2.46 6.11 3.04
C PRO A 31 1.68 7.06 2.12
N ARG A 32 2.38 7.94 1.41
CA ARG A 32 1.80 8.71 0.29
C ARG A 32 1.90 7.92 -0.99
N TRP A 33 0.76 7.50 -1.53
CA TRP A 33 0.70 6.78 -2.78
C TRP A 33 0.49 7.70 -3.97
N THR A 34 0.89 7.20 -5.15
CA THR A 34 0.67 7.88 -6.41
C THR A 34 -0.41 7.15 -7.21
N CYS A 35 -1.44 7.89 -7.59
CA CYS A 35 -2.56 7.38 -8.36
C CYS A 35 -2.33 7.69 -9.84
N TRP A 36 -2.58 6.67 -10.66
CA TRP A 36 -2.46 6.70 -12.12
C TRP A 36 -3.83 6.60 -12.80
N CYS A 37 -4.88 6.55 -12.00
CA CYS A 37 -6.25 6.57 -12.42
C CYS A 37 -7.08 7.30 -11.39
N ASP A 38 -7.98 8.15 -11.85
CA ASP A 38 -8.90 8.86 -10.97
C ASP A 38 -10.04 7.96 -10.51
N ARG A 39 -10.68 8.34 -9.41
CA ARG A 39 -11.82 7.66 -8.81
C ARG A 39 -12.64 8.63 -7.99
N MET A 40 -13.96 8.48 -8.08
CA MET A 40 -14.92 9.08 -7.17
C MET A 40 -15.58 8.01 -6.30
N TRP A 41 -16.02 8.44 -5.14
CA TRP A 41 -16.63 7.60 -4.11
C TRP A 41 -17.92 6.91 -4.57
N SER A 42 -18.66 7.48 -5.52
CA SER A 42 -19.89 6.90 -6.11
C SER A 42 -19.64 5.87 -7.23
N GLY A 43 -18.37 5.60 -7.56
CA GLY A 43 -17.97 4.84 -8.74
C GLY A 43 -17.32 5.77 -9.78
N SER A 44 -16.64 5.15 -10.73
CA SER A 44 -16.04 5.88 -11.85
C SER A 44 -16.92 5.73 -13.10
N ASP A 45 -17.24 6.87 -13.73
CA ASP A 45 -17.96 6.93 -15.01
C ASP A 45 -17.06 6.40 -16.14
N ASP A 46 -17.17 6.92 -17.36
CA ASP A 46 -16.36 6.52 -18.53
C ASP A 46 -14.88 6.97 -18.44
N ILE A 47 -14.23 6.93 -17.26
CA ILE A 47 -12.87 7.46 -17.07
C ILE A 47 -11.82 6.78 -17.96
N PHE A 48 -12.06 5.53 -18.38
CA PHE A 48 -11.17 4.80 -19.28
C PHE A 48 -11.14 5.40 -20.67
N HIS A 49 -12.26 5.95 -21.13
CA HIS A 49 -12.34 6.73 -22.36
C HIS A 49 -11.48 7.98 -22.30
N PHE A 50 -11.40 8.57 -21.11
CA PHE A 50 -10.74 9.85 -20.87
C PHE A 50 -9.34 9.68 -20.28
N GLY A 51 -8.67 8.56 -20.56
CA GLY A 51 -7.28 8.35 -20.15
C GLY A 51 -7.09 8.31 -18.64
N CYS A 52 -8.03 7.68 -17.93
CA CYS A 52 -8.03 7.56 -16.46
C CYS A 52 -8.24 8.88 -15.71
N MET A 53 -8.87 9.86 -16.35
CA MET A 53 -9.28 11.13 -15.76
C MET A 53 -10.80 11.25 -15.84
N TYR A 54 -11.41 12.02 -14.94
CA TYR A 54 -12.85 12.31 -15.04
C TYR A 54 -13.18 13.07 -16.34
N PRO A 55 -14.34 12.79 -16.97
CA PRO A 55 -14.81 13.58 -18.10
C PRO A 55 -14.79 15.09 -17.78
N GLY A 56 -14.09 15.89 -18.58
CA GLY A 56 -13.96 17.35 -18.41
C GLY A 56 -12.71 17.79 -17.64
N SER A 57 -11.90 16.86 -17.12
CA SER A 57 -10.66 17.17 -16.38
C SER A 57 -9.38 16.92 -17.17
N GLN A 58 -9.49 16.53 -18.45
CA GLN A 58 -8.36 16.06 -19.27
C GLN A 58 -7.36 17.17 -19.60
N ASP A 59 -7.82 18.43 -19.65
CA ASP A 59 -6.97 19.60 -19.89
C ASP A 59 -5.98 19.84 -18.73
N GLY A 60 -6.31 19.35 -17.53
CA GLY A 60 -5.47 19.50 -16.34
C GLY A 60 -4.24 18.58 -16.32
N LYS A 61 -4.23 17.50 -17.12
CA LYS A 61 -3.14 16.50 -17.20
C LYS A 61 -2.52 16.14 -15.83
N PHE A 62 -3.38 15.96 -14.83
CA PHE A 62 -2.97 15.82 -13.43
C PHE A 62 -2.59 14.38 -13.05
N VAL A 63 -2.77 13.42 -13.95
CA VAL A 63 -2.32 12.04 -13.74
C VAL A 63 -0.83 11.95 -14.14
N PRO A 64 0.06 11.46 -13.25
CA PRO A 64 -0.21 10.92 -11.92
C PRO A 64 -0.34 11.98 -10.82
N PHE A 65 -1.16 11.70 -9.80
CA PHE A 65 -1.39 12.58 -8.64
C PHE A 65 -1.18 11.85 -7.30
N ALA A 66 -1.08 12.59 -6.20
CA ALA A 66 -1.06 12.00 -4.86
C ALA A 66 -2.44 11.39 -4.54
N CYS A 67 -2.50 10.08 -4.29
CA CYS A 67 -3.75 9.38 -3.97
C CYS A 67 -4.35 9.93 -2.68
N PRO A 68 -5.61 10.38 -2.69
CA PRO A 68 -6.38 10.53 -1.46
C PRO A 68 -6.50 9.17 -0.77
N MET A 69 -6.13 9.08 0.51
CA MET A 69 -6.09 7.79 1.21
C MET A 69 -7.47 7.15 1.34
N ASP A 70 -8.54 7.93 1.40
CA ASP A 70 -9.92 7.47 1.44
C ASP A 70 -10.42 6.90 0.09
N HIS A 71 -9.73 7.17 -1.02
CA HIS A 71 -10.02 6.54 -2.30
C HIS A 71 -9.48 5.10 -2.39
N VAL A 72 -8.43 4.79 -1.63
CA VAL A 72 -7.67 3.54 -1.70
C VAL A 72 -7.86 2.67 -0.45
N LEU A 73 -8.06 3.26 0.73
CA LEU A 73 -8.25 2.57 2.00
C LEU A 73 -9.60 2.99 2.60
N SER A 74 -10.34 2.04 3.19
CA SER A 74 -11.62 2.33 3.83
C SER A 74 -11.45 3.11 5.14
N PRO A 75 -11.87 4.40 5.23
CA PRO A 75 -11.71 5.16 6.47
C PRO A 75 -12.47 4.52 7.63
N ALA A 76 -13.63 3.93 7.36
CA ALA A 76 -14.44 3.24 8.37
C ALA A 76 -13.77 1.97 8.91
N ALA A 77 -13.04 1.22 8.08
CA ALA A 77 -12.28 0.05 8.53
C ALA A 77 -11.08 0.46 9.40
N TRP A 78 -10.37 1.50 8.99
CA TRP A 78 -9.22 2.03 9.71
C TRP A 78 -9.60 2.74 11.01
N ALA A 79 -10.72 3.46 11.07
CA ALA A 79 -11.22 4.06 12.30
C ALA A 79 -11.65 3.04 13.36
N LYS A 80 -12.05 1.83 12.94
CA LYS A 80 -12.38 0.70 13.82
C LYS A 80 -11.16 -0.18 14.14
N ALA A 81 -10.02 0.10 13.52
CA ALA A 81 -8.80 -0.64 13.78
C ALA A 81 -8.22 -0.20 15.12
N GLU A 82 -7.85 -1.16 15.96
CA GLU A 82 -7.05 -0.90 17.17
C GLU A 82 -5.56 -0.74 16.81
N VAL A 83 -5.29 0.09 15.80
CA VAL A 83 -3.94 0.42 15.34
C VAL A 83 -3.81 1.93 15.37
N ASP A 84 -2.79 2.43 16.04
CA ASP A 84 -2.44 3.84 15.98
C ASP A 84 -1.90 4.18 14.59
N TYR A 85 -2.56 5.10 13.89
CA TYR A 85 -2.05 5.62 12.62
C TYR A 85 -2.23 7.13 12.47
N ARG A 86 -1.49 7.70 11.52
CA ARG A 86 -1.60 9.11 11.09
C ARG A 86 -1.49 9.19 9.57
N ASP A 87 -2.18 10.16 8.98
CA ASP A 87 -2.00 10.49 7.57
C ASP A 87 -0.63 11.14 7.33
N ALA A 88 0.02 10.86 6.19
CA ALA A 88 1.31 11.46 5.86
C ALA A 88 1.27 12.98 5.68
N ALA A 89 0.12 13.61 5.52
CA ALA A 89 -0.05 15.07 5.58
C ALA A 89 0.53 15.67 6.87
N ILE A 90 0.56 14.89 7.96
CA ILE A 90 1.20 15.31 9.22
C ILE A 90 2.68 15.65 9.05
N LEU A 91 3.36 15.02 8.09
CA LEU A 91 4.77 15.24 7.82
C LEU A 91 5.02 16.61 7.18
N ASP A 92 4.03 17.22 6.54
CA ASP A 92 4.17 18.53 5.88
C ASP A 92 3.82 19.71 6.78
N GLN A 93 3.29 19.44 7.97
CA GLN A 93 2.82 20.47 8.89
C GLN A 93 3.80 20.60 10.07
N PRO A 94 4.70 21.60 10.09
CA PRO A 94 5.66 21.81 11.18
C PRO A 94 5.03 21.84 12.57
N GLN A 95 3.83 22.43 12.68
CA GLN A 95 3.04 22.52 13.89
C GLN A 95 2.46 21.18 14.38
N LEU A 96 2.26 20.21 13.47
CA LEU A 96 1.84 18.84 13.84
C LEU A 96 3.04 17.91 14.03
N ARG A 97 4.27 18.32 13.66
CA ARG A 97 5.53 17.65 14.00
C ARG A 97 5.88 17.84 15.49
N ALA A 98 4.93 17.68 16.39
CA ALA A 98 5.12 17.83 17.83
C ALA A 98 6.04 16.74 18.45
N SER A 99 6.66 15.86 17.65
CA SER A 99 7.27 14.62 18.12
C SER A 99 8.71 14.44 17.62
N GLY A 100 9.64 15.25 18.12
CA GLY A 100 11.07 14.94 18.16
C GLY A 100 11.76 14.61 16.82
N ALA A 101 12.93 13.97 16.92
CA ALA A 101 13.72 13.57 15.75
C ALA A 101 13.04 12.40 15.00
N VAL A 102 12.87 12.56 13.68
CA VAL A 102 12.51 11.46 12.76
C VAL A 102 13.80 10.76 12.35
N VAL A 103 13.85 9.44 12.49
CA VAL A 103 15.00 8.64 12.04
C VAL A 103 14.58 7.73 10.89
N ASP A 104 15.31 7.79 9.80
CA ASP A 104 15.16 6.85 8.69
C ASP A 104 15.71 5.49 9.09
N VAL A 105 14.90 4.44 8.90
CA VAL A 105 15.34 3.06 9.01
C VAL A 105 15.68 2.57 7.61
N GLY A 106 16.97 2.35 7.36
CA GLY A 106 17.46 1.81 6.09
C GLY A 106 17.09 0.34 5.92
N LEU A 107 16.65 -0.05 4.73
CA LEU A 107 16.48 -1.45 4.36
C LEU A 107 17.67 -1.89 3.51
N GLU A 108 18.33 -2.97 3.92
CA GLU A 108 19.57 -3.43 3.30
C GLU A 108 19.41 -4.89 2.81
N PRO A 109 20.07 -5.31 1.72
CA PRO A 109 20.06 -6.71 1.30
C PRO A 109 20.62 -7.63 2.41
N ARG A 110 20.01 -8.80 2.61
CA ARG A 110 20.46 -9.78 3.62
C ARG A 110 21.82 -10.43 3.31
N PRO A 111 22.18 -10.79 2.06
CA PRO A 111 23.48 -11.40 1.77
C PRO A 111 24.63 -10.47 2.14
N GLY A 112 25.55 -10.93 2.99
CA GLY A 112 26.69 -10.14 3.45
C GLY A 112 26.32 -8.97 4.38
N TRP A 113 25.09 -8.94 4.90
CA TRP A 113 24.65 -7.89 5.80
C TRP A 113 25.49 -7.85 7.08
N THR A 114 25.87 -6.64 7.48
CA THR A 114 26.52 -6.37 8.77
C THR A 114 25.66 -5.42 9.58
N ARG A 115 25.70 -5.57 10.91
CA ARG A 115 24.88 -4.76 11.80
C ARG A 115 25.24 -3.28 11.68
N LYS A 116 24.27 -2.49 11.20
CA LYS A 116 24.36 -1.04 11.08
C LYS A 116 23.20 -0.40 11.85
N ALA A 117 23.50 0.56 12.70
CA ALA A 117 22.51 1.25 13.50
C ALA A 117 21.46 1.93 12.60
N GLY A 118 20.18 1.79 12.95
CA GLY A 118 19.08 2.33 12.13
C GLY A 118 18.91 1.63 10.78
N SER A 119 19.31 0.35 10.66
CA SER A 119 19.02 -0.44 9.46
C SER A 119 18.50 -1.84 9.79
N LEU A 120 17.72 -2.39 8.87
CA LEU A 120 17.19 -3.75 8.93
C LEU A 120 17.56 -4.51 7.64
N PRO A 121 18.03 -5.76 7.73
CA PRO A 121 18.15 -6.61 6.56
C PRO A 121 16.76 -7.00 6.05
N LEU A 122 16.59 -7.10 4.73
CA LEU A 122 15.35 -7.63 4.13
C LEU A 122 15.03 -9.04 4.66
N GLY A 123 13.74 -9.36 4.79
CA GLY A 123 13.28 -10.63 5.36
C GLY A 123 13.59 -10.80 6.82
N THR A 124 13.52 -9.71 7.58
CA THR A 124 13.66 -9.72 9.03
C THR A 124 12.40 -10.32 9.70
N SER A 125 12.57 -10.97 10.83
CA SER A 125 11.44 -11.37 11.68
C SER A 125 11.04 -10.22 12.61
N ALA A 126 9.80 -10.19 13.09
CA ALA A 126 9.38 -9.20 14.09
C ALA A 126 10.28 -9.18 15.35
N ALA A 127 10.74 -10.36 15.80
CA ALA A 127 11.66 -10.48 16.92
C ALA A 127 13.04 -9.87 16.61
N GLU A 128 13.62 -10.16 15.43
CA GLU A 128 14.89 -9.57 15.00
C GLU A 128 14.76 -8.04 14.86
N ALA A 129 13.65 -7.55 14.31
CA ALA A 129 13.41 -6.11 14.19
C ALA A 129 13.39 -5.39 15.54
N ARG A 130 12.77 -5.98 16.57
CA ARG A 130 12.76 -5.42 17.94
C ARG A 130 14.17 -5.30 18.51
N GLU A 131 14.99 -6.33 18.34
CA GLU A 131 16.37 -6.33 18.85
C GLU A 131 17.27 -5.35 18.09
N LEU A 132 17.14 -5.29 16.76
CA LEU A 132 17.94 -4.39 15.93
C LEU A 132 17.58 -2.92 16.12
N LEU A 133 16.29 -2.61 16.34
CA LEU A 133 15.80 -1.25 16.54
C LEU A 133 15.72 -0.81 18.01
N LYS A 134 16.14 -1.66 18.95
CA LYS A 134 16.25 -1.32 20.38
C LYS A 134 17.01 -0.02 20.66
N PRO A 135 18.12 0.31 19.96
CA PRO A 135 18.81 1.61 20.13
C PRO A 135 17.94 2.83 19.79
N LEU A 136 16.87 2.65 19.01
CA LEU A 136 15.94 3.70 18.61
C LEU A 136 14.63 3.67 19.42
N ALA A 137 14.59 2.95 20.56
CA ALA A 137 13.39 2.83 21.39
C ALA A 137 12.84 4.19 21.86
N ALA A 138 13.72 5.15 22.16
CA ALA A 138 13.34 6.51 22.56
C ALA A 138 12.95 7.41 21.38
N THR A 139 13.23 7.02 20.14
CA THR A 139 12.88 7.81 18.95
C THR A 139 11.38 7.74 18.74
N PRO A 140 10.66 8.86 18.65
CA PRO A 140 9.20 8.86 18.53
C PRO A 140 8.72 8.40 17.14
N VAL A 141 9.46 8.75 16.08
CA VAL A 141 9.05 8.47 14.69
C VAL A 141 10.17 7.78 13.94
N LEU A 142 9.88 6.59 13.41
CA LEU A 142 10.74 5.88 12.48
C LEU A 142 10.14 6.00 11.09
N ARG A 143 10.91 6.52 10.12
CA ARG A 143 10.50 6.57 8.73
C ARG A 143 11.11 5.38 7.99
N LEU A 144 10.26 4.65 7.28
CA LEU A 144 10.67 3.58 6.36
C LEU A 144 10.53 4.15 4.95
N PRO A 145 11.62 4.45 4.22
CA PRO A 145 11.52 4.92 2.83
C PRO A 145 10.80 3.91 1.94
N HIS A 146 11.01 2.62 2.22
CA HIS A 146 10.30 1.48 1.64
C HIS A 146 10.09 0.43 2.73
N ALA A 147 9.10 -0.45 2.55
CA ALA A 147 8.83 -1.55 3.48
C ALA A 147 8.66 -2.91 2.78
N ARG A 148 8.80 -2.98 1.45
CA ARG A 148 8.54 -4.20 0.68
C ARG A 148 9.55 -5.28 1.02
N GLY A 149 9.06 -6.46 1.42
CA GLY A 149 9.93 -7.58 1.77
C GLY A 149 10.74 -7.30 3.05
N LEU A 150 10.29 -6.36 3.88
CA LEU A 150 10.94 -6.05 5.14
C LEU A 150 10.75 -7.20 6.12
N LEU A 151 9.51 -7.65 6.28
CA LEU A 151 9.17 -8.71 7.22
C LEU A 151 8.88 -10.01 6.48
N CYS A 152 9.44 -11.11 6.97
CA CYS A 152 9.11 -12.45 6.49
C CYS A 152 8.33 -13.31 7.51
N SER A 153 8.34 -12.95 8.78
CA SER A 153 7.54 -13.60 9.83
C SER A 153 7.22 -12.66 10.99
N ILE A 154 6.12 -12.97 11.69
CA ILE A 154 5.60 -12.22 12.85
C ILE A 154 5.11 -13.21 13.92
N ASP A 155 5.07 -12.79 15.18
CA ASP A 155 4.80 -13.70 16.31
C ASP A 155 3.32 -14.14 16.42
N ASP A 156 2.39 -13.26 16.05
CA ASP A 156 0.93 -13.49 16.09
C ASP A 156 0.35 -13.26 14.69
N ASP A 157 0.68 -14.19 13.79
CA ASP A 157 0.32 -14.11 12.39
C ASP A 157 -1.19 -14.21 12.18
N ALA A 158 -1.90 -15.05 12.95
CA ALA A 158 -3.34 -15.25 12.77
C ALA A 158 -4.13 -13.97 13.06
N ALA A 159 -3.87 -13.29 14.19
CA ALA A 159 -4.56 -12.06 14.52
C ALA A 159 -4.13 -10.90 13.63
N PHE A 160 -2.87 -10.87 13.19
CA PHE A 160 -2.41 -9.88 12.21
C PHE A 160 -3.05 -10.09 10.84
N ASN A 161 -3.09 -11.32 10.34
CA ASN A 161 -3.65 -11.66 9.04
C ASN A 161 -5.15 -11.30 9.00
N SER A 162 -5.90 -11.57 10.08
CA SER A 162 -7.30 -11.13 10.20
C SER A 162 -7.47 -9.60 10.15
N LEU A 163 -6.54 -8.86 10.78
CA LEU A 163 -6.52 -7.40 10.71
C LEU A 163 -6.17 -6.91 9.30
N ALA A 164 -5.13 -7.48 8.68
CA ALA A 164 -4.67 -7.14 7.34
C ALA A 164 -5.75 -7.39 6.28
N ASP A 165 -6.50 -8.50 6.38
CA ASP A 165 -7.63 -8.80 5.50
C ASP A 165 -8.70 -7.70 5.50
N ARG A 166 -8.86 -7.00 6.63
CA ARG A 166 -9.79 -5.87 6.75
C ARG A 166 -9.20 -4.56 6.24
N LEU A 167 -7.94 -4.28 6.58
CA LEU A 167 -7.32 -2.97 6.35
C LEU A 167 -6.69 -2.79 4.98
N LEU A 168 -6.19 -3.88 4.37
CA LEU A 168 -5.51 -3.85 3.06
C LEU A 168 -6.48 -4.07 1.90
N ARG A 169 -7.77 -4.30 2.20
CA ARG A 169 -8.79 -4.41 1.17
C ARG A 169 -9.11 -3.03 0.60
N ILE A 170 -8.79 -2.85 -0.67
CA ILE A 170 -9.09 -1.61 -1.38
C ILE A 170 -10.44 -1.69 -2.12
N PRO A 171 -11.11 -0.56 -2.34
CA PRO A 171 -12.30 -0.51 -3.19
C PRO A 171 -11.99 -0.97 -4.63
N THR A 172 -12.94 -1.66 -5.28
CA THR A 172 -12.79 -2.09 -6.68
C THR A 172 -12.78 -0.88 -7.62
N TRP A 173 -11.76 -0.76 -8.47
CA TRP A 173 -11.63 0.35 -9.43
C TRP A 173 -12.39 0.02 -10.70
N CYS A 174 -13.69 0.28 -10.69
CA CYS A 174 -14.62 -0.06 -11.76
C CYS A 174 -15.08 1.17 -12.51
N ALA A 175 -15.01 1.12 -13.84
CA ALA A 175 -15.55 2.17 -14.68
C ALA A 175 -16.26 1.59 -15.90
N LYS A 176 -17.16 2.39 -16.46
CA LYS A 176 -17.80 2.07 -17.73
C LYS A 176 -16.77 2.17 -18.86
N CYS A 177 -16.99 1.37 -19.90
CA CYS A 177 -16.16 1.32 -21.08
C CYS A 177 -16.99 1.06 -22.34
N PHE A 178 -16.59 1.67 -23.44
CA PHE A 178 -17.25 1.54 -24.73
C PHE A 178 -17.06 0.14 -25.29
N GLN A 179 -18.15 -0.44 -25.82
CA GLN A 179 -18.08 -1.77 -26.40
C GLN A 179 -17.36 -1.77 -27.76
N PRO A 180 -16.44 -2.73 -28.00
CA PRO A 180 -15.93 -3.71 -27.03
C PRO A 180 -14.88 -3.10 -26.11
N CYS A 181 -15.05 -3.23 -24.78
CA CYS A 181 -14.13 -2.64 -23.79
C CYS A 181 -12.67 -3.00 -24.04
N SER A 182 -12.40 -4.21 -24.54
CA SER A 182 -11.06 -4.65 -24.88
C SER A 182 -10.35 -3.75 -25.89
N LYS A 183 -11.07 -3.15 -26.85
CA LYS A 183 -10.51 -2.25 -27.84
C LYS A 183 -10.10 -0.92 -27.24
N GLU A 184 -10.94 -0.35 -26.37
CA GLU A 184 -10.63 0.89 -25.64
C GLU A 184 -9.48 0.67 -24.65
N LEU A 185 -9.52 -0.42 -23.91
CA LEU A 185 -8.52 -0.75 -22.90
C LEU A 185 -7.15 -1.13 -23.51
N ALA A 186 -7.13 -1.67 -24.74
CA ALA A 186 -5.88 -2.07 -25.41
C ALA A 186 -4.91 -0.90 -25.66
N GLY A 187 -5.39 0.35 -25.63
CA GLY A 187 -4.52 1.53 -25.76
C GLY A 187 -3.55 1.72 -24.58
N TRP A 188 -3.77 1.04 -23.45
CA TRP A 188 -3.07 1.35 -22.21
C TRP A 188 -2.99 0.18 -21.21
N LEU A 189 -3.68 -0.94 -21.47
CA LEU A 189 -3.58 -2.19 -20.72
C LEU A 189 -3.15 -3.34 -21.64
N PRO A 190 -2.23 -4.22 -21.20
CA PRO A 190 -1.93 -5.44 -21.93
C PRO A 190 -3.13 -6.39 -21.91
N ALA A 191 -3.26 -7.23 -22.93
CA ALA A 191 -4.40 -8.15 -23.07
C ALA A 191 -4.60 -9.07 -21.84
N GLU A 192 -3.54 -9.45 -21.14
CA GLU A 192 -3.62 -10.24 -19.90
C GLU A 192 -4.30 -9.48 -18.76
N GLU A 193 -3.97 -8.21 -18.55
CA GLU A 193 -4.63 -7.33 -17.57
C GLU A 193 -6.10 -7.04 -17.94
N ILE A 194 -6.41 -6.90 -19.23
CA ILE A 194 -7.79 -6.76 -19.72
C ILE A 194 -8.60 -8.01 -19.37
N ARG A 195 -8.03 -9.21 -19.54
CA ARG A 195 -8.69 -10.47 -19.14
C ARG A 195 -8.79 -10.67 -17.64
N ARG A 196 -7.85 -10.13 -16.85
CA ARG A 196 -7.85 -10.24 -15.38
C ARG A 196 -8.90 -9.36 -14.73
N GLY A 197 -9.21 -8.23 -15.36
CA GLY A 197 -10.33 -7.40 -14.94
C GLY A 197 -11.66 -7.94 -15.47
N GLY A 198 -12.75 -7.43 -14.91
CA GLY A 198 -14.10 -7.82 -15.29
C GLY A 198 -15.13 -6.89 -14.66
N GLY A 199 -16.26 -6.69 -15.32
CA GLY A 199 -17.37 -5.89 -14.81
C GLY A 199 -18.48 -6.74 -14.24
N TRP A 200 -19.38 -6.09 -13.50
CA TRP A 200 -20.68 -6.64 -13.10
C TRP A 200 -21.61 -6.85 -14.31
N ASP A 201 -21.37 -6.08 -15.38
CA ASP A 201 -22.05 -6.15 -16.67
C ASP A 201 -21.05 -6.16 -17.83
N LYS A 202 -21.56 -6.24 -19.06
CA LYS A 202 -20.72 -6.23 -20.26
C LYS A 202 -20.09 -4.86 -20.54
N MET A 203 -20.58 -3.78 -19.93
CA MET A 203 -20.22 -2.39 -20.23
C MET A 203 -19.25 -1.79 -19.21
N SER A 204 -18.75 -2.60 -18.28
CA SER A 204 -17.86 -2.14 -17.22
C SER A 204 -16.58 -2.96 -17.18
N TYR A 205 -15.49 -2.32 -16.76
CA TYR A 205 -14.24 -2.98 -16.45
C TYR A 205 -13.81 -2.60 -15.05
N CYS A 206 -13.45 -3.59 -14.24
CA CYS A 206 -12.86 -3.38 -12.93
C CYS A 206 -11.40 -3.82 -12.93
N MET A 207 -10.50 -2.93 -12.52
CA MET A 207 -9.12 -3.31 -12.24
C MET A 207 -9.08 -4.29 -11.06
N LYS A 208 -8.36 -5.39 -11.24
CA LYS A 208 -8.11 -6.34 -10.17
C LYS A 208 -6.82 -5.98 -9.46
N VAL A 209 -6.93 -5.65 -8.17
CA VAL A 209 -5.78 -5.44 -7.29
C VAL A 209 -5.82 -6.53 -6.24
N ASP A 210 -4.90 -7.47 -6.35
CA ASP A 210 -4.77 -8.57 -5.41
C ASP A 210 -4.19 -8.05 -4.08
N VAL A 211 -4.78 -8.48 -2.96
CA VAL A 211 -4.20 -8.23 -1.64
C VAL A 211 -2.88 -8.99 -1.50
N PRO A 212 -1.89 -8.44 -0.79
CA PRO A 212 -0.61 -9.11 -0.62
C PRO A 212 -0.78 -10.45 0.12
N PRO A 213 0.11 -11.43 -0.12
CA PRO A 213 0.08 -12.70 0.60
C PRO A 213 0.07 -12.52 2.12
N LYS A 214 -0.54 -13.47 2.83
CA LYS A 214 -0.55 -13.51 4.30
C LYS A 214 0.82 -13.91 4.84
N PHE A 215 1.08 -13.62 6.11
CA PHE A 215 2.19 -14.26 6.82
C PHE A 215 1.83 -15.71 7.12
N ASP A 216 2.80 -16.63 7.04
CA ASP A 216 2.55 -18.05 7.22
C ASP A 216 2.29 -18.40 8.69
N ALA A 217 1.23 -19.17 8.94
CA ALA A 217 0.77 -19.59 10.27
C ALA A 217 1.70 -20.57 11.02
N GLY A 218 2.82 -20.95 10.39
CA GLY A 218 3.86 -21.75 11.02
C GLY A 218 5.11 -20.95 11.41
N GLY A 219 5.12 -19.62 11.26
CA GLY A 219 6.30 -18.77 11.53
C GLY A 219 7.44 -18.94 10.52
N ALA A 220 7.25 -19.73 9.47
CA ALA A 220 8.20 -19.89 8.37
C ALA A 220 8.40 -18.54 7.66
N CYS A 221 9.67 -18.21 7.37
CA CYS A 221 10.04 -16.96 6.73
C CYS A 221 9.57 -16.98 5.27
N SER A 222 8.57 -16.15 4.94
CA SER A 222 8.05 -15.98 3.58
C SER A 222 8.05 -14.51 3.18
N LEU A 223 8.88 -14.19 2.18
CA LEU A 223 9.04 -12.84 1.67
C LEU A 223 7.95 -12.51 0.65
N ASN A 224 7.35 -11.34 0.79
CA ASN A 224 6.49 -10.79 -0.24
C ASN A 224 7.34 -10.05 -1.29
N VAL A 225 7.81 -10.81 -2.27
CA VAL A 225 8.58 -10.33 -3.42
C VAL A 225 7.73 -10.19 -4.68
N GLN A 226 6.40 -10.14 -4.57
CA GLN A 226 5.57 -9.90 -5.75
C GLN A 226 5.91 -8.54 -6.38
N PRO A 227 6.17 -8.48 -7.70
CA PRO A 227 6.50 -7.25 -8.41
C PRO A 227 5.30 -6.29 -8.50
#